data_AF-A0AAU7BT19-F1
#
_entry.id   AF-A0AAU7BT19-F1
#
_cell.length_a   1.000
_cell.length_b   1.000
_cell.length_c   1.000
_cell.angle_alpha   90.00
_cell.angle_beta   90.00
_cell.angle_gamma   90.00
#
_symmetry.space_group_name_H-M   'P 1'
#
loop_
_entity.id
_entity.type
_entity.pdbx_description
1 polymer ?
#
loop_
_entity_poly.entity_id
_entity_poly.type
_entity_poly.pdbx_seq_one_letter_code
_entity_poly.pdbx_strand_id
1 'polypeptide(L)'
;MTIKELKTLDHFIERTSMWIYPIDRNTITSFIHGFQAGSDNKCFTSTLKNHLESKHNIYGSNQGWPNQVSLYAEKKEMNWSNAFFELGKIILKELKKL
;
A
#
# COMPACT_ATOMS: atom_id res chain seq x y z
N MET A 1 -15.28 -0.87 1.15
CA MET A 1 -14.52 -1.75 0.24
C MET A 1 -15.30 -3.03 0.08
N THR A 2 -15.49 -3.53 -1.14
CA THR A 2 -16.19 -4.79 -1.39
C THR A 2 -15.30 -6.00 -1.07
N ILE A 3 -15.91 -7.17 -0.83
CA ILE A 3 -15.15 -8.44 -0.66
C ILE A 3 -14.28 -8.72 -1.89
N LYS A 4 -14.78 -8.38 -3.09
CA LYS A 4 -14.05 -8.55 -4.35
C LYS A 4 -12.80 -7.66 -4.39
N GLU A 5 -12.94 -6.38 -4.06
CA GLU A 5 -11.81 -5.44 -3.96
C GLU A 5 -10.74 -5.92 -2.97
N LEU A 6 -11.17 -6.38 -1.80
CA LEU A 6 -10.26 -6.87 -0.76
C LEU A 6 -9.50 -8.12 -1.23
N LYS A 7 -10.16 -9.07 -1.90
CA LYS A 7 -9.52 -10.24 -2.51
C LYS A 7 -8.54 -9.85 -3.62
N THR A 8 -8.88 -8.86 -4.45
CA THR A 8 -7.99 -8.34 -5.49
C THR A 8 -6.71 -7.76 -4.88
N LEU A 9 -6.82 -6.94 -3.83
CA LEU A 9 -5.64 -6.41 -3.13
C LEU A 9 -4.83 -7.52 -2.46
N ASP A 10 -5.48 -8.49 -1.83
CA ASP A 10 -4.83 -9.65 -1.19
C ASP A 10 -4.01 -10.44 -2.23
N HIS A 11 -4.61 -10.76 -3.38
CA HIS A 11 -3.92 -11.42 -4.48
C HIS A 11 -2.80 -10.56 -5.08
N PHE A 12 -2.98 -9.25 -5.17
CA PHE A 12 -1.94 -8.34 -5.65
C PHE A 12 -0.73 -8.34 -4.70
N ILE A 13 -0.94 -8.28 -3.39
CA ILE A 13 0.13 -8.27 -2.39
C ILE A 13 0.87 -9.62 -2.33
N GLU A 14 0.16 -10.74 -2.45
CA GLU A 14 0.78 -12.08 -2.39
C GLU A 14 1.42 -12.51 -3.71
N ARG A 15 0.96 -12.00 -4.86
CA ARG A 15 1.40 -12.45 -6.19
C ARG A 15 1.65 -11.29 -7.16
N THR A 16 2.34 -10.24 -6.70
CA THR A 16 2.49 -8.98 -7.45
C THR A 16 3.03 -9.14 -8.87
N SER A 17 3.94 -10.09 -9.09
CA SER A 17 4.49 -10.40 -10.42
C SER A 17 3.46 -10.81 -11.48
N MET A 18 2.27 -11.28 -11.07
CA MET A 18 1.17 -11.62 -11.98
C MET A 18 0.42 -10.39 -12.49
N TRP A 19 0.59 -9.24 -11.83
CA TRP A 19 -0.18 -8.02 -12.09
C TRP A 19 0.66 -6.94 -12.74
N ILE A 20 1.94 -6.84 -12.36
CA ILE A 20 2.85 -5.80 -12.83
C ILE A 20 4.26 -6.36 -13.05
N TYR A 21 4.96 -5.78 -14.03
CA TYR A 21 6.38 -5.97 -14.24
C TYR A 21 6.96 -4.68 -14.88
N PRO A 22 8.11 -4.17 -14.42
CA PRO A 22 8.89 -4.60 -13.25
C PRO A 22 8.12 -4.43 -11.92
N ILE A 23 8.65 -4.97 -10.81
CA ILE A 23 8.08 -4.80 -9.46
C ILE A 23 8.84 -3.70 -8.74
N ASP A 24 8.44 -2.46 -8.99
CA ASP A 24 9.08 -1.28 -8.44
C ASP A 24 8.07 -0.26 -7.89
N ARG A 25 8.61 0.82 -7.33
CA ARG A 25 7.80 1.91 -6.77
C ARG A 25 6.76 2.45 -7.75
N ASN A 26 7.14 2.68 -9.01
CA ASN A 26 6.29 3.37 -9.97
C ASN A 26 5.15 2.48 -10.45
N THR A 27 5.45 1.22 -10.75
CA THR A 27 4.49 0.21 -11.19
C THR A 27 3.51 -0.16 -10.08
N ILE A 28 3.98 -0.36 -8.85
CA ILE A 28 3.13 -0.59 -7.67
C ILE A 28 2.22 0.62 -7.41
N THR A 29 2.79 1.82 -7.41
CA THR A 29 2.03 3.06 -7.16
C THR A 29 0.94 3.25 -8.21
N SER A 30 1.28 3.05 -9.49
CA SER A 30 0.33 3.12 -10.60
C SER A 30 -0.79 2.10 -10.47
N PHE A 31 -0.47 0.85 -10.11
CA PHE A 31 -1.48 -0.18 -9.90
C PHE A 31 -2.45 0.20 -8.80
N ILE A 32 -1.96 0.61 -7.63
CA ILE A 32 -2.80 1.00 -6.49
C ILE A 32 -3.68 2.20 -6.83
N HIS A 33 -3.14 3.22 -7.50
CA HIS A 33 -3.95 4.35 -7.95
C HIS A 33 -5.03 3.95 -8.96
N GLY A 34 -4.70 3.11 -9.95
CA GLY A 34 -5.66 2.59 -10.92
C GLY A 34 -6.76 1.75 -10.26
N PHE A 35 -6.37 0.87 -9.32
CA PHE A 35 -7.31 0.06 -8.54
C PHE A 35 -8.28 0.95 -7.74
N GLN A 36 -7.78 1.99 -7.06
CA GLN A 36 -8.61 2.89 -6.27
C GLN A 36 -9.48 3.82 -7.12
N ALA A 37 -8.99 4.23 -8.29
CA ALA A 37 -9.79 5.00 -9.25
C ALA A 37 -10.95 4.17 -9.80
N GLY A 38 -10.71 2.89 -10.11
CA GLY A 38 -11.74 1.98 -10.62
C GLY A 38 -12.75 1.50 -9.57
N SER A 39 -12.43 1.59 -8.28
CA SER A 39 -13.31 1.19 -7.17
C SER A 39 -14.00 2.37 -6.48
N ASP A 40 -13.74 3.60 -6.89
CA ASP A 40 -14.16 4.84 -6.21
C ASP A 40 -13.90 4.81 -4.69
N ASN A 41 -12.81 4.12 -4.27
CA ASN A 41 -12.55 3.81 -2.88
C ASN A 41 -11.07 3.97 -2.52
N LYS A 42 -10.78 4.99 -1.69
CA LYS A 42 -9.41 5.28 -1.22
C LYS A 42 -9.02 4.56 0.08
N CYS A 43 -9.81 3.60 0.56
CA CYS A 43 -9.66 3.03 1.90
C CYS A 43 -8.28 2.37 2.14
N PHE A 44 -7.68 1.70 1.15
CA PHE A 44 -6.32 1.15 1.30
C PHE A 44 -5.26 2.22 1.61
N THR A 45 -5.09 3.22 0.73
CA THR A 45 -4.11 4.29 0.91
C THR A 45 -4.40 5.20 2.11
N SER A 46 -5.67 5.45 2.43
CA SER A 46 -6.05 6.17 3.66
C SER A 46 -5.67 5.39 4.92
N THR A 47 -5.94 4.08 4.96
CA THR A 47 -5.59 3.23 6.11
C THR A 47 -4.07 3.11 6.25
N LEU A 48 -3.36 2.95 5.12
CA LEU A 48 -1.89 2.98 5.07
C LEU A 48 -1.32 4.27 5.66
N LYS A 49 -1.84 5.43 5.23
CA LYS A 49 -1.42 6.74 5.74
C LYS A 49 -1.64 6.82 7.26
N ASN A 50 -2.85 6.49 7.73
CA ASN A 50 -3.19 6.54 9.14
C ASN A 50 -2.31 5.60 9.98
N HIS A 51 -2.01 4.42 9.47
CA HIS A 51 -1.11 3.47 10.13
C HIS A 51 0.30 4.04 10.26
N LEU A 52 0.86 4.56 9.17
CA LEU A 52 2.21 5.15 9.16
C LEU A 52 2.30 6.37 10.10
N GLU A 53 1.27 7.21 10.12
CA GLU A 53 1.20 8.37 11.01
C GLU A 53 1.09 7.97 12.47
N SER A 54 0.13 7.10 12.81
CA SER A 54 -0.16 6.74 14.20
C SER A 54 0.80 5.74 14.83
N LYS A 55 1.37 4.81 14.05
CA LYS A 55 2.23 3.73 14.56
C LYS A 55 3.72 4.00 14.36
N HIS A 56 4.08 4.80 13.37
CA HIS A 56 5.47 5.02 13.02
C HIS A 56 5.92 6.49 13.10
N ASN A 57 5.00 7.42 13.37
CA ASN A 57 5.21 8.87 13.35
C ASN A 57 5.74 9.36 11.99
N ILE A 58 5.31 8.71 10.90
CA ILE A 58 5.69 9.07 9.52
C ILE A 58 4.56 9.86 8.90
N TYR A 59 4.66 11.18 8.99
CA TYR A 59 3.64 12.11 8.50
C TYR A 59 3.65 12.24 6.98
N GLY A 60 2.45 12.28 6.39
CA GLY A 60 2.29 12.52 4.96
C GLY A 60 2.75 13.93 4.60
N SER A 61 3.85 14.05 3.87
CA SER A 61 4.18 15.29 3.16
C SER A 61 3.26 15.45 1.94
N ASN A 62 3.35 16.60 1.25
CA ASN A 62 2.66 16.84 -0.03
C ASN A 62 3.02 15.80 -1.13
N GLN A 63 3.97 14.90 -0.87
CA GLN A 63 4.42 13.83 -1.76
C GLN A 63 3.62 12.52 -1.60
N GLY A 64 2.69 12.46 -0.64
CA GLY A 64 1.73 11.37 -0.48
C GLY A 64 2.31 10.06 0.10
N TRP A 65 1.46 9.03 0.12
CA TRP A 65 1.80 7.71 0.69
C TRP A 65 3.05 7.04 0.09
N PRO A 66 3.41 7.19 -1.22
CA PRO A 66 4.61 6.54 -1.73
C PRO A 66 5.89 7.10 -1.08
N ASN A 67 5.88 8.38 -0.70
CA ASN A 67 6.98 8.97 0.05
C ASN A 67 7.00 8.46 1.50
N GLN A 68 5.84 8.34 2.16
CA GLN A 68 5.76 7.76 3.51
C GLN A 68 6.31 6.32 3.54
N VAL A 69 6.04 5.51 2.51
CA VAL A 69 6.64 4.18 2.37
C VAL A 69 8.16 4.26 2.19
N SER A 70 8.67 5.28 1.49
CA SER A 70 10.12 5.49 1.35
C SER A 70 10.79 5.79 2.69
N LEU A 71 10.19 6.67 3.49
CA LEU A 71 10.65 6.98 4.85
C LEU A 71 10.57 5.76 5.77
N TYR A 72 9.53 4.94 5.62
CA TYR A 72 9.41 3.67 6.36
C TYR A 72 10.52 2.70 5.96
N ALA A 73 10.77 2.54 4.67
CA ALA A 73 11.80 1.67 4.12
C ALA A 73 13.19 2.07 4.61
N GLU A 74 13.50 3.37 4.59
CA GLU A 74 14.74 3.94 5.11
C GLU A 74 14.90 3.66 6.61
N LYS A 75 13.86 3.95 7.41
CA LYS A 75 13.85 3.68 8.86
C LYS A 75 14.04 2.20 9.21
N LYS A 76 13.72 1.30 8.28
CA LYS A 76 13.79 -0.16 8.44
C LYS A 76 14.94 -0.81 7.67
N GLU A 77 15.80 0.00 7.03
CA GLU A 77 16.93 -0.47 6.21
C GLU A 77 16.52 -1.53 5.17
N MET A 78 15.37 -1.32 4.52
CA MET A 78 14.85 -2.23 3.49
C MET A 78 14.55 -1.50 2.18
N ASN A 79 14.43 -2.25 1.08
CA ASN A 79 14.02 -1.66 -0.18
C ASN A 79 12.53 -1.26 -0.16
N TRP A 80 12.18 -0.31 -1.03
CA TRP A 80 10.83 0.26 -1.08
C TRP A 80 9.73 -0.77 -1.32
N SER A 81 9.95 -1.72 -2.23
CA SER A 81 8.96 -2.74 -2.57
C SER A 81 8.68 -3.67 -1.39
N ASN A 82 9.74 -4.10 -0.67
CA ASN A 82 9.61 -4.91 0.54
C ASN A 82 8.84 -4.17 1.63
N ALA A 83 9.14 -2.89 1.84
CA ALA A 83 8.41 -2.03 2.76
C ALA A 83 6.92 -1.94 2.38
N PHE A 84 6.63 -1.75 1.10
CA PHE A 84 5.25 -1.73 0.61
C PHE A 84 4.52 -3.04 0.88
N PHE A 85 5.13 -4.20 0.62
CA PHE A 85 4.49 -5.50 0.86
C PHE A 85 4.29 -5.79 2.34
N GLU A 86 5.26 -5.45 3.19
CA GLU A 86 5.13 -5.58 4.64
C GLU A 86 3.94 -4.75 5.14
N LEU A 87 3.90 -3.47 4.79
CA LEU A 87 2.80 -2.57 5.14
C LEU A 87 1.48 -3.06 4.53
N GLY A 88 1.47 -3.48 3.26
CA GLY A 88 0.29 -3.99 2.57
C GLY A 88 -0.36 -5.16 3.30
N LYS A 89 0.44 -6.10 3.82
CA LYS A 89 -0.04 -7.22 4.64
C LYS A 89 -0.67 -6.76 5.95
N ILE A 90 -0.12 -5.72 6.58
CA ILE A 90 -0.67 -5.14 7.81
C ILE A 90 -2.01 -4.46 7.52
N ILE A 91 -2.06 -3.61 6.50
CA ILE A 91 -3.27 -2.87 6.12
C ILE A 91 -4.39 -3.83 5.70
N LEU A 92 -4.09 -4.90 4.96
CA LEU A 92 -5.08 -5.92 4.61
C LEU A 92 -5.70 -6.57 5.86
N LYS A 93 -4.92 -6.79 6.92
CA LYS A 93 -5.44 -7.33 8.19
C LYS A 93 -6.31 -6.31 8.93
N GLU A 94 -5.98 -5.03 8.88
CA GLU A 94 -6.81 -3.96 9.45
C GLU A 94 -8.14 -3.83 8.71
N LEU A 95 -8.11 -3.84 7.38
CA LEU A 95 -9.30 -3.76 6.54
C LEU A 95 -10.23 -4.97 6.68
N LYS A 96 -9.70 -6.16 6.96
CA LYS A 96 -10.48 -7.38 7.23
C LYS A 96 -11.22 -7.35 8.57
N LYS A 97 -10.87 -6.43 9.49
CA LYS A 97 -11.48 -6.29 10.82
C LYS A 97 -12.55 -5.20 10.89
N LEU A 98 -12.62 -4.33 9.88
CA LEU A 98 -13.65 -3.30 9.72
C LEU A 98 -14.93 -3.90 9.15
#